data_AF-A0A2V3PMH9-F1
#
_entry.id   AF-A0A2V3PMH9-F1
#
_cell.length_a   1.000
_cell.length_b   1.000
_cell.length_c   1.000
_cell.angle_alpha   90.00
_cell.angle_beta   90.00
_cell.angle_gamma   90.00
#
_symmetry.space_group_name_H-M   'P 1'
#
loop_
_entity.id
_entity.type
_entity.pdbx_description
1 polymer ?
#
loop_
_entity_poly.entity_id
_entity_poly.type
_entity_poly.pdbx_seq_one_letter_code
_entity_poly.pdbx_strand_id
1 'polypeptide(L)'
;MNYIREINSFYDWLETNPVSKSVIALWNALMHINNKTNWTQSFEVAISTLEFKTGFKRSELCEARNVLAQKGRITWKSRGGNLSAVYNIIPFSVHNTDAIADTSADTSADANPTQVRTQKDTQNRLLYKLNINETKEEDIKIEFDNFRKLYPGTKRGLDTEFENLKKKHKDYKEVLSFLLPALENMIDWRDQKKALNQFVPDYPNLQTWINQRRWETELGKIEKGGNDGDKGSRFCGVES
;
A
#
# COMPACT_ATOMS: atom_id res chain seq x y z
N MET A 1 5.02 -7.50 -11.76
CA MET A 1 4.60 -6.11 -11.94
C MET A 1 4.02 -5.59 -10.61
N ASN A 2 4.35 -4.38 -10.18
CA ASN A 2 3.90 -3.81 -8.89
C ASN A 2 2.95 -2.63 -9.16
N TYR A 3 1.68 -2.74 -8.72
CA TYR A 3 0.64 -1.75 -9.02
C TYR A 3 1.00 -0.35 -8.58
N ILE A 4 1.39 -0.18 -7.32
CA ILE A 4 1.65 1.14 -6.75
C ILE A 4 2.82 1.82 -7.46
N ARG A 5 3.90 1.05 -7.71
CA ARG A 5 5.06 1.57 -8.46
C ARG A 5 4.71 2.01 -9.87
N GLU A 6 3.89 1.23 -10.58
CA GLU A 6 3.48 1.58 -11.94
C GLU A 6 2.56 2.80 -11.98
N ILE A 7 1.66 2.95 -10.99
CA ILE A 7 0.86 4.17 -10.84
C ILE A 7 1.76 5.39 -10.62
N ASN A 8 2.69 5.31 -9.67
CA ASN A 8 3.61 6.42 -9.38
C ASN A 8 4.45 6.77 -10.61
N SER A 9 5.02 5.76 -11.27
CA SER A 9 5.83 5.95 -12.49
C SER A 9 5.03 6.59 -13.63
N PHE A 10 3.74 6.31 -13.73
CA PHE A 10 2.87 6.96 -14.72
C PHE A 10 2.66 8.44 -14.39
N TYR A 11 2.47 8.81 -13.12
CA TYR A 11 2.35 10.21 -12.73
C TYR A 11 3.67 10.98 -12.91
N ASP A 12 4.82 10.36 -12.58
CA ASP A 12 6.14 10.94 -12.86
C ASP A 12 6.33 11.15 -14.37
N TRP A 13 5.90 10.19 -15.19
CA TRP A 13 5.95 10.31 -16.65
C TRP A 13 5.06 11.44 -17.20
N LEU A 14 3.91 11.70 -16.58
CA LEU A 14 3.01 12.79 -16.98
C LEU A 14 3.63 14.18 -16.81
N GLU A 15 4.60 14.35 -15.91
CA GLU A 15 5.29 15.64 -15.71
C GLU A 15 6.01 16.11 -16.98
N THR A 16 6.53 15.17 -17.77
CA THR A 16 7.21 15.44 -19.04
C THR A 16 6.34 15.14 -20.26
N ASN A 17 5.22 14.44 -20.07
CA ASN A 17 4.30 14.02 -21.13
C ASN A 17 2.85 14.36 -20.79
N PRO A 18 2.46 15.64 -20.87
CA PRO A 18 1.07 16.02 -20.65
C PRO A 18 0.17 15.39 -21.71
N VAL A 19 -0.90 14.76 -21.25
CA VAL A 19 -1.93 14.13 -22.10
C VAL A 19 -3.31 14.52 -21.60
N SER A 20 -4.34 14.26 -22.42
CA SER A 20 -5.72 14.62 -22.06
C SER A 20 -6.24 13.79 -20.88
N LYS A 21 -7.28 14.29 -20.21
CA LYS A 21 -7.93 13.60 -19.10
C LYS A 21 -8.48 12.23 -19.50
N SER A 22 -8.97 12.08 -20.74
CA SER A 22 -9.47 10.82 -21.27
C SER A 22 -8.36 9.76 -21.40
N VAL A 23 -7.15 10.18 -21.79
CA VAL A 23 -5.95 9.33 -21.85
C VAL A 23 -5.54 8.83 -20.47
N ILE A 24 -5.49 9.74 -19.49
CA ILE A 24 -5.13 9.40 -18.09
C ILE A 24 -6.14 8.41 -17.50
N ALA A 25 -7.44 8.68 -17.68
CA ALA A 25 -8.50 7.82 -17.16
C ALA A 25 -8.50 6.43 -17.82
N LEU A 26 -8.30 6.37 -19.14
CA LEU A 26 -8.23 5.10 -19.86
C LEU A 26 -7.05 4.24 -19.38
N TRP A 27 -5.87 4.84 -19.23
CA TRP A 27 -4.70 4.11 -18.75
C TRP A 27 -4.92 3.55 -17.33
N ASN A 28 -5.45 4.37 -16.42
CA ASN A 28 -5.77 3.94 -15.05
C ASN A 28 -6.81 2.80 -15.03
N ALA A 29 -7.86 2.90 -15.86
CA ALA A 29 -8.87 1.86 -15.96
C ALA A 29 -8.28 0.53 -16.46
N LEU A 30 -7.44 0.58 -17.50
CA LEU A 30 -6.76 -0.61 -18.03
C LEU A 30 -5.78 -1.20 -17.03
N MET A 31 -4.98 -0.37 -16.36
CA MET A 31 -4.03 -0.80 -15.33
C MET A 31 -4.74 -1.49 -14.15
N HIS A 32 -5.85 -0.90 -13.67
CA HIS A 32 -6.65 -1.51 -12.60
C HIS A 32 -7.27 -2.83 -13.02
N ILE A 33 -7.75 -2.95 -14.27
CA ILE A 33 -8.25 -4.23 -14.80
C ILE A 33 -7.11 -5.26 -14.86
N ASN A 34 -5.94 -4.89 -15.36
CA ASN A 34 -4.78 -5.78 -15.44
C ASN A 34 -4.33 -6.29 -14.05
N ASN A 35 -4.32 -5.41 -13.04
CA ASN A 35 -4.08 -5.79 -11.65
C ASN A 35 -5.13 -6.80 -11.15
N LYS A 36 -6.42 -6.60 -11.49
CA LYS A 36 -7.50 -7.54 -11.15
C LYS A 36 -7.41 -8.88 -11.89
N THR A 37 -6.75 -8.94 -13.03
CA THR A 37 -6.50 -10.17 -13.78
C THR A 37 -5.17 -10.83 -13.40
N ASN A 38 -4.59 -10.49 -12.24
CA ASN A 38 -3.31 -11.02 -11.75
C ASN A 38 -2.15 -10.81 -12.73
N TRP A 39 -2.07 -9.63 -13.36
CA TRP A 39 -0.94 -9.24 -14.22
C TRP A 39 -0.75 -10.06 -15.48
N THR A 40 -1.86 -10.50 -16.09
CA THR A 40 -1.79 -11.18 -17.38
C THR A 40 -1.19 -10.27 -18.46
N GLN A 41 -0.27 -10.83 -19.24
CA GLN A 41 0.39 -10.13 -20.35
C GLN A 41 -0.59 -9.69 -21.44
N SER A 42 -1.75 -10.32 -21.55
CA SER A 42 -2.81 -9.89 -22.45
C SER A 42 -4.16 -10.14 -21.79
N PHE A 43 -5.05 -9.16 -21.86
CA PHE A 43 -6.36 -9.22 -21.26
C PHE A 43 -7.41 -8.59 -22.16
N GLU A 44 -8.63 -9.10 -22.08
CA GLU A 44 -9.73 -8.68 -22.94
C GLU A 44 -10.64 -7.70 -22.21
N VAL A 45 -10.92 -6.57 -22.84
CA VAL A 45 -11.83 -5.57 -22.27
C VAL A 45 -12.82 -5.09 -23.32
N ALA A 46 -14.10 -5.15 -22.97
CA ALA A 46 -15.17 -4.59 -23.78
C ALA A 46 -15.15 -3.06 -23.72
N ILE A 47 -15.45 -2.40 -24.83
CA ILE A 47 -15.50 -0.93 -24.87
C ILE A 47 -16.54 -0.36 -23.90
N SER A 48 -17.68 -1.04 -23.73
CA SER A 48 -18.73 -0.66 -22.78
C SER A 48 -18.25 -0.64 -21.33
N THR A 49 -17.36 -1.57 -20.95
CA THR A 49 -16.74 -1.57 -19.62
C THR A 49 -15.84 -0.36 -19.42
N LEU A 50 -15.11 0.06 -20.46
CA LEU A 50 -14.27 1.25 -20.42
C LEU A 50 -15.13 2.52 -20.36
N GLU A 51 -16.22 2.59 -21.12
CA GLU A 51 -17.20 3.69 -21.04
C GLU A 51 -17.74 3.82 -19.61
N PHE A 52 -18.19 2.71 -19.02
CA PHE A 52 -18.71 2.70 -17.65
C PHE A 52 -17.67 3.12 -16.61
N LYS A 53 -16.42 2.65 -16.74
CA LYS A 53 -15.35 2.94 -15.76
C LYS A 53 -14.80 4.36 -15.86
N THR A 54 -14.76 4.91 -17.07
CA THR A 54 -14.09 6.19 -17.32
C THR A 54 -15.08 7.34 -17.50
N GLY A 55 -16.34 7.06 -17.82
CA GLY A 55 -17.37 8.05 -18.13
C GLY A 55 -17.23 8.70 -19.51
N PHE A 56 -16.24 8.30 -20.31
CA PHE A 56 -16.02 8.84 -21.66
C PHE A 56 -16.78 8.03 -22.71
N LYS A 57 -17.12 8.71 -23.82
CA LYS A 57 -17.79 8.08 -24.96
C LYS A 57 -16.79 7.24 -25.77
N ARG A 58 -17.31 6.30 -26.58
CA ARG A 58 -16.47 5.46 -27.48
C ARG A 58 -15.47 6.24 -28.33
N SER A 59 -15.87 7.39 -28.89
CA SER A 59 -15.00 8.20 -29.73
C SER A 59 -13.78 8.72 -28.97
N GLU A 60 -14.01 9.31 -27.79
CA GLU A 60 -12.96 9.82 -26.91
C GLU A 60 -12.04 8.69 -26.43
N LEU A 61 -12.60 7.50 -26.15
CA LEU A 61 -11.82 6.33 -25.77
C LEU A 61 -11.00 5.76 -26.94
N CYS A 62 -11.49 5.88 -28.18
CA CYS A 62 -10.75 5.48 -29.37
C CYS A 62 -9.54 6.38 -29.58
N GLU A 63 -9.73 7.70 -29.47
CA GLU A 63 -8.65 8.69 -29.54
C GLU A 63 -7.65 8.48 -28.41
N ALA A 64 -8.12 8.36 -27.17
CA ALA A 64 -7.27 8.13 -26.01
C ALA A 64 -6.42 6.87 -26.15
N ARG A 65 -6.99 5.80 -26.70
CA ARG A 65 -6.28 4.53 -26.95
C ARG A 65 -5.15 4.70 -27.96
N ASN A 66 -5.40 5.43 -29.04
CA ASN A 66 -4.39 5.72 -30.05
C ASN A 66 -3.24 6.54 -29.48
N VAL A 67 -3.55 7.54 -28.65
CA VAL A 67 -2.53 8.35 -27.95
C VAL A 67 -1.69 7.50 -27.00
N LEU A 68 -2.30 6.63 -26.18
CA LEU A 68 -1.56 5.74 -25.29
C LEU A 68 -0.66 4.76 -26.06
N ALA A 69 -1.12 4.26 -27.21
CA ALA A 69 -0.34 3.38 -28.07
C ALA A 69 0.85 4.11 -28.70
N GLN A 70 0.65 5.32 -29.21
CA GLN A 70 1.71 6.17 -29.77
C GLN A 70 2.77 6.55 -28.72
N LYS A 71 2.34 6.79 -27.48
CA LYS A 71 3.23 7.06 -26.34
C LYS A 71 3.87 5.79 -25.74
N GLY A 72 3.63 4.62 -26.35
CA GLY A 72 4.22 3.35 -25.94
C GLY A 72 3.85 2.95 -24.51
N ARG A 73 2.63 3.28 -24.04
CA ARG A 73 2.14 2.89 -22.71
C ARG A 73 1.24 1.66 -22.74
N ILE A 74 0.60 1.40 -23.89
CA ILE A 74 -0.22 0.19 -24.11
C ILE A 74 0.03 -0.34 -25.52
N THR A 75 -0.29 -1.62 -25.74
CA THR A 75 -0.56 -2.16 -27.06
C THR A 75 -1.96 -2.75 -27.08
N TRP A 76 -2.63 -2.70 -28.23
CA TRP A 76 -4.00 -3.21 -28.35
C TRP A 76 -4.26 -3.81 -29.73
N LYS A 77 -5.18 -4.77 -29.79
CA LYS A 77 -5.64 -5.40 -31.04
C LYS A 77 -7.17 -5.49 -31.04
N SER A 78 -7.76 -5.09 -32.16
CA SER A 78 -9.18 -5.33 -32.43
C SER A 78 -9.39 -6.80 -32.82
N ARG A 79 -10.42 -7.45 -32.27
CA ARG A 79 -10.80 -8.83 -32.61
C ARG A 79 -11.88 -8.92 -33.70
N GLY A 80 -12.33 -7.78 -34.24
CA GLY A 80 -13.41 -7.72 -35.23
C GLY A 80 -14.81 -7.83 -34.61
N GLY A 81 -15.79 -7.16 -35.22
CA GLY A 81 -17.19 -7.15 -34.73
C GLY A 81 -17.37 -6.50 -33.35
N ASN A 82 -18.35 -6.99 -32.59
CA ASN A 82 -18.67 -6.54 -31.22
C ASN A 82 -17.82 -7.25 -30.14
N LEU A 83 -16.68 -7.85 -30.51
CA LEU A 83 -15.83 -8.56 -29.57
C LEU A 83 -14.98 -7.60 -28.73
N SER A 84 -14.59 -8.04 -27.54
CA SER A 84 -13.68 -7.32 -26.65
C SER A 84 -12.31 -7.14 -27.32
N ALA A 85 -11.73 -5.94 -27.18
CA ALA A 85 -10.38 -5.69 -27.65
C ALA A 85 -9.37 -6.31 -26.67
N VAL A 86 -8.26 -6.81 -27.21
CA VAL A 86 -7.15 -7.36 -26.42
C VAL A 86 -6.18 -6.23 -26.12
N TYR A 87 -5.81 -6.06 -24.86
CA TYR A 87 -4.88 -5.06 -24.38
C TYR A 87 -3.68 -5.71 -23.71
N ASN A 88 -2.54 -5.04 -23.81
CA ASN A 88 -1.34 -5.31 -23.01
C ASN A 88 -0.79 -3.97 -22.50
N ILE A 89 -0.47 -3.90 -21.21
CA ILE A 89 0.16 -2.73 -20.60
C ILE A 89 1.68 -2.83 -20.81
N ILE A 90 2.30 -1.73 -21.20
CA ILE A 90 3.77 -1.64 -21.24
C ILE A 90 4.22 -1.10 -19.88
N PRO A 91 4.89 -1.92 -19.02
CA PRO A 91 5.36 -1.46 -17.72
C PRO A 91 6.43 -0.38 -17.86
N PHE A 92 6.51 0.50 -16.86
CA PHE A 92 7.59 1.48 -16.74
C PHE A 92 8.90 0.83 -16.30
N SER A 93 8.82 -0.18 -15.42
CA SER A 93 10.00 -0.93 -14.99
C SER A 93 10.30 -2.07 -15.95
N VAL A 94 11.42 -2.00 -16.65
CA VAL A 94 12.07 -3.21 -17.16
C VAL A 94 12.58 -3.94 -15.93
N HIS A 95 12.06 -5.13 -15.64
CA HIS A 95 12.70 -5.94 -14.60
C HIS A 95 14.11 -6.30 -15.11
N ASN A 96 15.15 -5.77 -14.45
CA ASN A 96 16.38 -6.52 -14.30
C ASN A 96 15.99 -7.84 -13.61
N THR A 97 15.78 -8.88 -14.41
CA THR A 97 15.72 -10.26 -13.94
C THR A 97 17.15 -10.74 -13.79
N ASP A 98 17.77 -10.45 -12.65
CA ASP A 98 18.93 -11.23 -12.20
C ASP A 98 18.54 -12.00 -10.94
N ALA A 99 18.27 -13.28 -11.18
CA ALA A 99 18.49 -14.44 -10.33
C ALA A 99 18.30 -14.29 -8.81
N ILE A 100 17.22 -14.90 -8.29
CA ILE A 100 17.37 -15.92 -7.24
C ILE A 100 16.45 -17.09 -7.62
N ALA A 101 17.07 -18.14 -8.16
CA ALA A 101 16.54 -19.49 -8.16
C ALA A 101 16.97 -20.16 -6.85
N ASP A 102 16.02 -20.66 -6.06
CA ASP A 102 16.03 -22.02 -5.48
C ASP A 102 14.70 -22.23 -4.73
N THR A 103 13.78 -23.07 -5.21
CA THR A 103 13.73 -24.55 -5.07
C THR A 103 13.59 -24.96 -3.60
N SER A 104 12.41 -25.25 -3.05
CA SER A 104 11.72 -26.57 -2.97
C SER A 104 10.96 -26.60 -1.62
N ALA A 105 9.89 -27.34 -1.32
CA ALA A 105 9.01 -28.28 -2.02
C ALA A 105 7.72 -28.45 -1.18
N ASP A 106 6.73 -29.10 -1.82
CA ASP A 106 5.43 -29.62 -1.36
C ASP A 106 5.26 -30.05 0.11
N THR A 107 4.05 -29.89 0.65
CA THR A 107 3.17 -31.01 1.06
C THR A 107 1.70 -30.55 1.17
N SER A 108 0.80 -31.44 0.76
CA SER A 108 -0.65 -31.32 0.50
C SER A 108 -1.59 -31.65 1.67
N ALA A 109 -2.89 -31.33 1.46
CA ALA A 109 -4.15 -31.80 2.10
C ALA A 109 -4.57 -31.09 3.42
N ASP A 110 -5.85 -30.78 3.71
CA ASP A 110 -7.12 -31.44 3.39
C ASP A 110 -8.36 -30.49 3.56
N ALA A 111 -9.51 -30.94 3.04
CA ALA A 111 -10.90 -30.48 2.93
C ALA A 111 -11.51 -29.51 3.98
N ASN A 112 -12.30 -28.46 3.68
CA ASN A 112 -13.60 -28.26 2.96
C ASN A 112 -14.72 -27.83 3.99
N PRO A 113 -15.97 -27.46 3.60
CA PRO A 113 -16.51 -26.10 3.50
C PRO A 113 -17.67 -25.77 4.49
N THR A 114 -18.12 -24.49 4.57
CA THR A 114 -19.54 -24.03 4.58
C THR A 114 -19.75 -22.58 5.10
N GLN A 115 -20.33 -21.75 4.21
CA GLN A 115 -21.26 -20.58 4.28
C GLN A 115 -21.65 -19.96 5.67
N VAL A 116 -21.97 -18.66 5.82
CA VAL A 116 -23.13 -17.91 5.27
C VAL A 116 -23.00 -16.36 5.47
N ARG A 117 -23.46 -15.59 4.44
CA ARG A 117 -24.01 -14.21 4.33
C ARG A 117 -23.94 -13.23 5.54
N THR A 118 -23.73 -11.93 5.32
CA THR A 118 -24.79 -11.00 4.85
C THR A 118 -24.25 -9.78 4.09
N GLN A 119 -24.84 -9.49 2.92
CA GLN A 119 -24.68 -8.28 2.12
C GLN A 119 -25.64 -7.18 2.62
N LYS A 120 -25.22 -5.92 2.57
CA LYS A 120 -25.93 -4.76 1.97
C LYS A 120 -25.15 -3.47 2.24
N ASP A 121 -24.63 -2.84 1.19
CA ASP A 121 -25.16 -1.59 0.61
C ASP A 121 -24.65 -0.38 1.44
N THR A 122 -23.97 0.65 0.94
CA THR A 122 -24.16 1.30 -0.36
C THR A 122 -23.17 2.48 -0.48
N GLN A 123 -22.62 2.69 -1.69
CA GLN A 123 -22.02 3.91 -2.25
C GLN A 123 -20.51 4.18 -2.07
N ASN A 124 -19.76 3.65 -3.04
CA ASN A 124 -18.83 4.50 -3.79
C ASN A 124 -19.52 5.83 -4.16
N ARG A 125 -19.13 6.93 -3.53
CA ARG A 125 -19.29 8.26 -4.11
C ARG A 125 -17.90 8.86 -4.32
N LEU A 126 -17.36 8.63 -5.51
CA LEU A 126 -16.39 9.54 -6.10
C LEU A 126 -17.11 10.87 -6.32
N LEU A 127 -16.76 11.89 -5.54
CA LEU A 127 -17.06 13.29 -5.85
C LEU A 127 -15.74 13.98 -6.23
N TYR A 128 -15.37 13.83 -7.51
CA TYR A 128 -14.42 14.74 -8.14
C TYR A 128 -15.14 16.03 -8.54
N LYS A 129 -15.03 17.05 -7.70
CA LYS A 129 -14.87 18.49 -8.02
C LYS A 129 -15.28 19.30 -6.79
N LEU A 130 -14.32 19.92 -6.13
CA LEU A 130 -14.14 21.37 -5.97
C LEU A 130 -12.92 21.58 -5.06
N ASN A 131 -12.16 22.63 -5.34
CA ASN A 131 -11.03 23.16 -4.55
C ASN A 131 -9.71 22.35 -4.49
N ILE A 132 -8.66 22.90 -5.12
CA ILE A 132 -7.26 22.38 -5.10
C ILE A 132 -6.65 22.35 -3.67
N ASN A 133 -7.35 22.95 -2.69
CA ASN A 133 -6.96 22.95 -1.28
C ASN A 133 -7.61 21.82 -0.47
N GLU A 134 -8.84 21.40 -0.81
CA GLU A 134 -9.54 20.28 -0.16
C GLU A 134 -8.98 18.93 -0.60
N THR A 135 -8.52 18.84 -1.85
CA THR A 135 -7.93 17.61 -2.42
C THR A 135 -6.72 17.11 -1.63
N LYS A 136 -5.88 18.01 -1.12
CA LYS A 136 -4.73 17.63 -0.28
C LYS A 136 -5.16 17.11 1.10
N GLU A 137 -6.25 17.63 1.66
CA GLU A 137 -6.69 17.24 3.01
C GLU A 137 -7.36 15.86 3.00
N GLU A 138 -8.13 15.56 1.97
CA GLU A 138 -8.67 14.21 1.74
C GLU A 138 -7.56 13.18 1.55
N ASP A 139 -6.51 13.52 0.78
CA ASP A 139 -5.34 12.65 0.59
C ASP A 139 -4.60 12.38 1.91
N ILE A 140 -4.38 13.43 2.71
CA ILE A 140 -3.79 13.34 4.07
C ILE A 140 -4.67 12.46 4.97
N LYS A 141 -5.99 12.59 4.88
CA LYS A 141 -6.93 11.80 5.67
C LYS A 141 -6.92 10.32 5.27
N ILE A 142 -6.76 10.02 3.98
CA ILE A 142 -6.59 8.65 3.46
C ILE A 142 -5.28 8.05 3.98
N GLU A 143 -4.18 8.79 3.90
CA GLU A 143 -2.87 8.34 4.40
C GLU A 143 -2.90 8.10 5.92
N PHE A 144 -3.56 8.97 6.68
CA PHE A 144 -3.80 8.76 8.10
C PHE A 144 -4.67 7.53 8.39
N ASP A 145 -5.72 7.27 7.59
CA ASP A 145 -6.54 6.06 7.77
C ASP A 145 -5.75 4.78 7.50
N ASN A 146 -4.82 4.79 6.53
CA ASN A 146 -3.93 3.66 6.29
C ASN A 146 -3.05 3.38 7.51
N PHE A 147 -2.42 4.41 8.08
CA PHE A 147 -1.68 4.30 9.35
C PHE A 147 -2.58 3.80 10.50
N ARG A 148 -3.77 4.37 10.66
CA ARG A 148 -4.74 4.00 11.72
C ARG A 148 -5.14 2.52 11.63
N LYS A 149 -5.34 2.01 10.41
CA LYS A 149 -5.69 0.60 10.18
C LYS A 149 -4.57 -0.35 10.60
N LEU A 150 -3.33 0.02 10.30
CA LEU A 150 -2.13 -0.75 10.66
C LEU A 150 -1.81 -0.69 12.15
N TYR A 151 -2.26 0.34 12.86
CA TYR A 151 -1.98 0.47 14.30
C TYR A 151 -2.56 -0.72 15.11
N PRO A 152 -1.72 -1.46 15.85
CA PRO A 152 -2.10 -2.71 16.53
C PRO A 152 -2.81 -2.50 17.89
N GLY A 153 -2.76 -1.30 18.45
CA GLY A 153 -3.45 -0.98 19.71
C GLY A 153 -4.94 -0.61 19.53
N THR A 154 -5.56 -0.21 20.64
CA THR A 154 -6.96 0.25 20.62
C THR A 154 -7.10 1.57 19.87
N LYS A 155 -8.14 1.68 19.02
CA LYS A 155 -8.38 2.82 18.12
C LYS A 155 -9.87 3.18 18.06
N ARG A 156 -10.19 4.47 17.92
CA ARG A 156 -11.56 4.95 17.69
C ARG A 156 -11.84 5.16 16.20
N GLY A 157 -12.97 5.80 15.86
CA GLY A 157 -13.33 6.13 14.49
C GLY A 157 -12.32 7.05 13.80
N LEU A 158 -12.22 6.94 12.48
CA LEU A 158 -11.29 7.72 11.64
C LEU A 158 -11.41 9.22 11.91
N ASP A 159 -12.62 9.76 11.82
CA ASP A 159 -12.85 11.20 12.01
C ASP A 159 -12.45 11.66 13.41
N THR A 160 -12.72 10.86 14.44
CA THR A 160 -12.37 11.18 15.82
C THR A 160 -10.86 11.25 16.04
N GLU A 161 -10.11 10.29 15.49
CA GLU A 161 -8.66 10.23 15.66
C GLU A 161 -7.95 11.28 14.78
N PHE A 162 -8.48 11.53 13.58
CA PHE A 162 -7.93 12.54 12.67
C PHE A 162 -8.13 13.96 13.20
N GLU A 163 -9.32 14.26 13.74
CA GLU A 163 -9.57 15.52 14.43
C GLU A 163 -8.72 15.66 15.69
N ASN A 164 -8.46 14.57 16.42
CA ASN A 164 -7.53 14.60 17.55
C ASN A 164 -6.10 14.95 17.10
N LEU A 165 -5.61 14.37 16.01
CA LEU A 165 -4.31 14.70 15.42
C LEU A 165 -4.25 16.19 15.04
N LYS A 166 -5.22 16.70 14.28
CA LYS A 166 -5.28 18.12 13.88
C LYS A 166 -5.36 19.08 15.07
N LYS A 167 -6.12 18.72 16.09
CA LYS A 167 -6.28 19.53 17.31
C LYS A 167 -4.99 19.60 18.13
N LYS A 168 -4.20 18.54 18.13
CA LYS A 168 -2.99 18.42 18.96
C LYS A 168 -1.72 18.86 18.25
N HIS A 169 -1.69 18.74 16.92
CA HIS A 169 -0.52 19.00 16.09
C HIS A 169 -0.91 19.95 14.95
N LYS A 170 -0.41 21.19 15.00
CA LYS A 170 -0.58 22.16 13.90
C LYS A 170 0.23 21.75 12.66
N ASP A 171 1.30 21.00 12.91
CA ASP A 171 2.25 20.35 12.01
C ASP A 171 1.79 18.94 11.56
N TYR A 172 0.51 18.60 11.71
CA TYR A 172 -0.03 17.28 11.40
C TYR A 172 0.34 16.75 10.00
N LYS A 173 0.55 17.65 9.02
CA LYS A 173 0.96 17.30 7.65
C LYS A 173 2.36 16.70 7.58
N GLU A 174 3.30 17.27 8.33
CA GLU A 174 4.68 16.79 8.39
C GLU A 174 4.77 15.56 9.28
N VAL A 175 4.08 15.59 10.43
CA VAL A 175 3.96 14.46 11.36
C VAL A 175 3.51 13.19 10.65
N LEU A 176 2.56 13.30 9.71
CA LEU A 176 2.00 12.16 8.98
C LEU A 176 3.06 11.31 8.28
N SER A 177 4.05 11.96 7.65
CA SER A 177 5.16 11.27 6.98
C SER A 177 6.05 10.49 7.94
N PHE A 178 6.08 10.86 9.22
CA PHE A 178 6.85 10.17 10.26
C PHE A 178 6.05 9.07 10.98
N LEU A 179 4.71 9.10 10.94
CA LEU A 179 3.88 8.17 11.72
C LEU A 179 4.04 6.72 11.28
N LEU A 180 4.09 6.47 9.96
CA LEU A 180 4.18 5.11 9.43
C LEU A 180 5.56 4.48 9.66
N PRO A 181 6.69 5.16 9.35
CA PRO A 181 8.02 4.66 9.70
C PRO A 181 8.19 4.44 11.21
N ALA A 182 7.66 5.33 12.06
CA ALA A 182 7.75 5.17 13.50
C ALA A 182 6.93 3.98 14.03
N LEU A 183 5.79 3.68 13.40
CA LEU A 183 4.98 2.51 13.73
C LEU A 183 5.72 1.21 13.38
N GLU A 184 6.32 1.13 12.20
CA GLU A 184 7.13 -0.02 11.77
C GLU A 184 8.30 -0.24 12.74
N ASN A 185 9.07 0.82 13.03
CA ASN A 185 10.17 0.75 14.01
C ASN A 185 9.70 0.28 15.40
N MET A 186 8.52 0.72 15.84
CA MET A 186 7.95 0.28 17.12
C MET A 186 7.57 -1.21 17.09
N ILE A 187 6.99 -1.70 16.00
CA ILE A 187 6.65 -3.12 15.85
C ILE A 187 7.93 -3.96 15.88
N ASP A 188 8.94 -3.57 15.10
CA ASP A 188 10.23 -4.26 15.04
C ASP A 188 10.94 -4.29 16.39
N TRP A 189 10.95 -3.18 17.14
CA TRP A 189 11.54 -3.14 18.48
C TRP A 189 10.84 -4.10 19.45
N ARG A 190 9.52 -4.21 19.37
CA ARG A 190 8.75 -5.14 20.21
C ARG A 190 9.03 -6.58 19.83
N ASP A 191 9.11 -6.88 18.54
CA ASP A 191 9.43 -8.21 18.06
C ASP A 191 10.85 -8.63 18.46
N GLN A 192 11.82 -7.70 18.41
CA GLN A 192 13.17 -7.95 18.91
C GLN A 192 13.20 -8.17 20.43
N LYS A 193 12.48 -7.37 21.22
CA LYS A 193 12.36 -7.58 22.68
C LYS A 193 11.70 -8.92 23.01
N LYS A 194 10.65 -9.30 22.26
CA LYS A 194 9.94 -10.58 22.40
C LYS A 194 10.86 -11.76 22.05
N ALA A 195 11.65 -11.64 20.99
CA ALA A 195 12.65 -12.63 20.61
C ALA A 195 13.75 -12.82 21.66
N LEU A 196 14.08 -11.75 22.41
CA LEU A 196 15.03 -11.78 23.52
C LEU A 196 14.39 -12.13 24.87
N ASN A 197 13.12 -12.56 24.89
CA ASN A 197 12.35 -12.84 26.11
C ASN A 197 12.32 -11.67 27.12
N GLN A 198 12.53 -10.44 26.66
CA GLN A 198 12.47 -9.24 27.49
C GLN A 198 11.03 -8.75 27.62
N PHE A 199 10.72 -8.06 28.73
CA PHE A 199 9.39 -7.48 28.96
C PHE A 199 9.03 -6.49 27.84
N VAL A 200 7.86 -6.69 27.22
CA VAL A 200 7.30 -5.81 26.17
C VAL A 200 6.03 -5.15 26.71
N PRO A 201 6.01 -3.82 26.91
CA PRO A 201 4.80 -3.11 27.33
C PRO A 201 3.66 -3.26 26.32
N ASP A 202 2.39 -3.18 26.72
CA ASP A 202 1.27 -3.20 25.77
C ASP A 202 1.26 -1.97 24.84
N TYR A 203 0.59 -2.11 23.70
CA TYR A 203 0.38 -0.96 22.80
C TYR A 203 -0.52 0.07 23.48
N PRO A 204 -0.10 1.35 23.56
CA PRO A 204 -0.98 2.40 24.08
C PRO A 204 -2.19 2.57 23.15
N ASN A 205 -3.26 3.15 23.67
CA ASN A 205 -4.36 3.61 22.82
C ASN A 205 -3.83 4.62 21.78
N LEU A 206 -4.36 4.57 20.55
CA LEU A 206 -3.92 5.44 19.46
C LEU A 206 -4.00 6.93 19.81
N GLN A 207 -5.06 7.36 20.49
CA GLN A 207 -5.21 8.73 20.96
C GLN A 207 -4.06 9.12 21.90
N THR A 208 -3.67 8.24 22.83
CA THR A 208 -2.55 8.46 23.75
C THR A 208 -1.23 8.51 23.01
N TRP A 209 -1.04 7.63 22.04
CA TRP A 209 0.15 7.58 21.19
C TRP A 209 0.30 8.87 20.39
N ILE A 210 -0.81 9.38 19.84
CA ILE A 210 -0.85 10.66 19.13
C ILE A 210 -0.54 11.83 20.06
N ASN A 211 -1.29 11.95 21.17
CA ASN A 211 -1.19 13.09 22.08
C ASN A 211 0.21 13.26 22.69
N GLN A 212 0.95 12.17 22.85
CA GLN A 212 2.27 12.15 23.48
C GLN A 212 3.41 12.16 22.47
N ARG A 213 3.14 12.39 21.18
CA ARG A 213 4.16 12.37 20.11
C ARG A 213 5.07 11.13 20.18
N ARG A 214 4.50 9.95 20.39
CA ARG A 214 5.30 8.75 20.66
C ARG A 214 6.17 8.31 19.49
N TRP A 215 5.96 8.87 18.29
CA TRP A 215 6.84 8.71 17.13
C TRP A 215 8.22 9.40 17.29
N GLU A 216 8.35 10.38 18.19
CA GLU A 216 9.62 11.07 18.50
C GLU A 216 10.37 10.39 19.66
N THR A 217 9.74 9.44 20.36
CA THR A 217 10.37 8.78 21.51
C THR A 217 11.41 7.78 21.01
N GLU A 218 12.67 8.01 21.35
CA GLU A 218 13.74 7.04 21.08
C GLU A 218 13.43 5.71 21.77
N LEU A 219 13.30 4.65 20.98
CA LEU A 219 13.12 3.30 21.50
C LEU A 219 14.42 2.86 22.18
N GLY A 220 14.33 2.45 23.46
CA GLY A 220 15.49 2.13 24.27
C GLY A 220 16.38 1.06 23.62
N LYS A 221 17.71 1.23 23.77
CA LYS A 221 18.72 0.31 23.20
C LYS A 221 18.41 -1.13 23.61
N ILE A 222 18.49 -2.03 22.63
CA ILE A 222 18.36 -3.46 22.86
C ILE A 222 19.75 -3.97 23.25
N GLU A 223 19.97 -4.13 24.55
CA GLU A 223 21.17 -4.80 25.05
C GLU A 223 21.13 -6.26 24.60
N LYS A 224 21.98 -6.60 23.64
CA LYS A 224 22.29 -8.00 23.33
C LYS A 224 22.98 -8.55 24.56
N GLY A 225 22.35 -9.51 25.23
CA GLY A 225 22.98 -10.25 26.32
C GLY A 225 24.23 -10.95 25.79
N GLY A 226 25.38 -10.29 25.90
CA GLY A 226 26.69 -10.90 25.78
C GLY A 226 26.92 -11.69 27.04
N ASN A 227 26.62 -12.99 27.00
CA ASN A 227 27.11 -13.93 27.99
C ASN A 227 28.30 -14.67 27.36
N ASP A 228 29.37 -13.91 27.08
CA ASP A 228 30.70 -14.46 26.86
C ASP A 228 31.38 -14.55 28.23
N GLY A 229 31.85 -15.76 28.55
CA GLY A 229 32.23 -16.15 29.89
C GLY A 229 33.42 -15.40 30.46
N ASP A 230 33.30 -15.03 31.72
CA ASP A 230 34.44 -14.82 32.59
C ASP A 230 34.63 -16.06 33.48
N LYS A 231 35.65 -16.85 33.14
CA LYS A 231 36.21 -17.90 33.99
C LYS A 231 37.20 -17.24 34.96
N GLY A 232 36.75 -16.87 36.16
CA GLY A 232 37.59 -16.69 37.34
C GLY A 232 37.37 -17.85 38.31
N SER A 233 38.06 -18.99 38.15
CA SER A 233 39.32 -19.33 38.85
C SER A 233 39.26 -19.27 40.39
N ARG A 234 39.22 -20.47 40.99
CA ARG A 234 39.73 -20.90 42.32
C ARG A 234 39.34 -20.12 43.56
N PHE A 235 38.71 -20.81 44.52
CA PHE A 235 39.46 -21.34 45.67
C PHE A 235 38.68 -22.45 46.39
N CYS A 236 39.36 -23.57 46.64
CA CYS A 236 38.96 -24.65 47.54
C CYS A 236 40.12 -24.80 48.54
N GLY A 237 39.81 -24.90 49.83
CA GLY A 237 40.75 -25.06 50.96
C GLY A 237 40.11 -24.41 52.21
N VAL A 238 39.54 -25.14 53.18
CA VAL A 238 40.09 -26.09 54.18
C VAL A 238 41.01 -25.41 55.21
N GLU A 239 40.63 -25.64 56.49
CA GLU A 239 41.33 -25.43 57.78
C GLU A 239 41.47 -23.99 58.31
N SER A 240 41.26 -23.70 59.60
CA SER A 240 41.37 -24.52 60.82
C SER A 240 40.18 -24.38 61.78
#